data_AF-A0A2P5DQ82-F1
#
_entry.id   AF-A0A2P5DQ82-F1
#
_cell.length_a   1.000
_cell.length_b   1.000
_cell.length_c   1.000
_cell.angle_alpha   90.00
_cell.angle_beta   90.00
_cell.angle_gamma   90.00
#
_symmetry.space_group_name_H-M   'P 1'
#
loop_
_entity.id
_entity.type
_entity.pdbx_description
1 polymer ?
#
loop_
_entity_poly.entity_id
_entity_poly.type
_entity_poly.pdbx_seq_one_letter_code
_entity_poly.pdbx_strand_id
1 'polypeptide(L)'
;MGIAIDNLDRSGVIALLWLNNWSVEIKSYSYLYIDVYVELDHSMVWRFTGIYGCPHHFQRHHTWELLRWLNTHLNIPWLIRGDFNEILEWNEKVGGRYRSWTEIQKFCDTLEECGPEDLGFRDP
;
A
#
# COMPACT_ATOMS: atom_id res chain seq x y z
N MET A 1 -7.36 11.15 15.58
CA MET A 1 -6.69 9.99 16.21
C MET A 1 -5.66 9.41 15.24
N GLY A 2 -4.81 8.50 15.69
CA GLY A 2 -3.80 7.90 14.82
C GLY A 2 -3.01 6.75 15.44
N ILE A 3 -2.32 6.00 14.59
CA ILE A 3 -1.29 5.03 14.96
C ILE A 3 -0.02 5.32 14.17
N ALA A 4 1.13 5.16 14.81
CA ALA A 4 2.44 5.19 14.17
C ALA A 4 3.17 3.89 14.48
N ILE A 5 3.73 3.26 13.46
CA ILE A 5 4.53 2.05 13.56
C ILE A 5 5.97 2.41 13.21
N ASP A 6 6.85 2.23 14.19
CA ASP A 6 8.28 2.48 14.03
C ASP A 6 9.00 1.22 13.56
N ASN A 7 10.03 1.41 12.74
CA ASN A 7 10.94 0.35 12.33
C ASN A 7 12.20 0.43 13.18
N LEU A 8 12.27 -0.36 14.26
CA LEU A 8 13.37 -0.33 15.22
C LEU A 8 14.76 -0.58 14.59
N ASP A 9 14.81 -1.23 13.41
CA ASP A 9 16.05 -1.61 12.73
C ASP A 9 16.33 -0.81 11.43
N ARG A 10 15.45 0.13 11.02
CA ARG A 10 15.62 0.96 9.81
C ARG A 10 15.11 2.38 10.01
N SER A 11 15.66 3.34 9.27
CA SER A 11 15.08 4.68 9.21
C SER A 11 13.75 4.67 8.44
N GLY A 12 12.62 4.74 9.14
CA GLY A 12 11.31 4.93 8.53
C GLY A 12 10.17 4.66 9.49
N VAL A 13 9.15 5.53 9.47
CA VAL A 13 7.92 5.38 10.25
C VAL A 13 6.75 5.41 9.28
N ILE A 14 5.81 4.47 9.44
CA ILE A 14 4.50 4.58 8.80
C ILE A 14 3.49 5.05 9.84
N ALA A 15 2.75 6.11 9.51
CA ALA A 15 1.71 6.65 10.37
C ALA A 15 0.39 6.72 9.61
N LEU A 16 -0.68 6.30 10.27
CA LEU A 16 -2.04 6.46 9.80
C LEU A 16 -2.78 7.41 10.74
N LEU A 17 -3.36 8.46 10.19
CA LEU A 17 -4.09 9.50 10.90
C LEU A 17 -5.53 9.52 10.39
N TRP A 18 -6.48 9.72 11.29
CA TRP A 18 -7.90 9.84 10.94
C TRP A 18 -8.62 10.82 11.86
N LEU A 19 -9.76 11.32 11.39
CA LEU A 19 -10.61 12.24 12.15
C LEU A 19 -11.35 11.50 13.26
N ASN A 20 -11.70 12.20 14.34
CA ASN A 20 -12.32 11.58 15.51
C ASN A 20 -13.74 11.05 15.26
N ASN A 21 -14.42 11.54 14.23
CA ASN A 21 -15.73 11.05 13.81
C ASN A 21 -15.66 9.81 12.91
N TRP A 22 -14.46 9.31 12.61
CA TRP A 22 -14.28 8.09 11.82
C TRP A 22 -14.07 6.90 12.76
N SER A 23 -14.83 5.83 12.55
CA SER A 23 -14.60 4.54 13.20
C SER A 23 -13.54 3.78 12.41
N VAL A 24 -12.41 3.50 13.06
CA VAL A 24 -11.27 2.83 12.44
C VAL A 24 -10.85 1.65 13.32
N GLU A 25 -10.90 0.45 12.74
CA GLU A 25 -10.50 -0.79 13.40
C GLU A 25 -9.24 -1.36 12.74
N ILE A 26 -8.17 -1.48 13.51
CA ILE A 26 -6.90 -2.03 13.02
C ILE A 26 -7.00 -3.55 12.91
N LYS A 27 -6.69 -4.09 11.73
CA LYS A 27 -6.72 -5.54 11.46
C LYS A 27 -5.35 -6.17 11.52
N SER A 28 -4.38 -5.54 10.87
CA SER A 28 -3.00 -5.98 10.87
C SER A 28 -2.08 -4.82 10.50
N TYR A 29 -0.83 -4.92 10.90
CA TYR A 29 0.17 -3.91 10.56
C TYR A 29 1.57 -4.53 10.62
N SER A 30 2.50 -3.87 9.95
CA SER A 30 3.93 -4.09 10.06
C SER A 30 4.67 -2.79 9.76
N TYR A 31 6.00 -2.81 9.78
CA TYR A 31 6.79 -1.68 9.30
C TYR A 31 6.64 -1.39 7.79
N LEU A 32 5.98 -2.27 7.03
CA LEU A 32 5.71 -2.11 5.60
C LEU A 32 4.27 -1.70 5.29
N TYR A 33 3.32 -1.86 6.22
CA TYR A 33 1.93 -1.53 5.94
C TYR A 33 1.09 -1.36 7.21
N ILE A 34 -0.05 -0.69 7.07
CA ILE A 34 -1.12 -0.65 8.06
C ILE A 34 -2.43 -1.00 7.35
N ASP A 35 -3.16 -1.99 7.86
CA ASP A 35 -4.43 -2.44 7.31
C ASP A 35 -5.56 -2.23 8.33
N VAL A 36 -6.62 -1.54 7.90
CA VAL A 36 -7.73 -1.14 8.76
C VAL A 36 -9.08 -1.32 8.06
N TYR A 37 -10.12 -1.53 8.86
CA TYR A 37 -11.49 -1.26 8.44
C TYR A 37 -11.86 0.16 8.85
N VAL A 38 -12.59 0.82 7.97
CA VAL A 38 -13.06 2.19 8.14
C VAL A 38 -14.57 2.22 7.96
N GLU A 39 -15.23 2.93 8.87
CA GLU A 39 -16.66 3.19 8.83
C GLU A 39 -16.89 4.66 9.19
N LEU A 40 -17.71 5.36 8.40
CA LEU A 40 -18.05 6.76 8.59
C LEU A 40 -19.51 6.87 9.01
N ASP A 41 -19.82 7.45 10.16
CA ASP A 41 -21.20 7.78 10.56
C ASP A 41 -22.22 6.62 10.39
N HIS A 42 -21.83 5.39 10.71
CA HIS A 42 -22.63 4.16 10.52
C HIS A 42 -22.99 3.83 9.06
N SER A 43 -22.14 4.26 8.12
CA SER A 43 -22.26 3.95 6.70
C SER A 43 -21.71 2.56 6.34
N MET A 44 -21.49 2.33 5.04
CA MET A 44 -20.78 1.18 4.54
C MET A 44 -19.36 1.07 5.15
N VAL A 45 -19.01 -0.14 5.60
CA VAL A 45 -17.64 -0.50 6.00
C VAL A 45 -16.80 -0.76 4.75
N TRP A 46 -15.63 -0.15 4.70
CA TRP A 46 -14.64 -0.36 3.65
C TRP A 46 -13.26 -0.58 4.27
N ARG A 47 -12.33 -1.10 3.48
CA ARG A 47 -10.98 -1.43 3.92
C ARG A 47 -10.00 -0.41 3.38
N PHE A 48 -9.08 0.03 4.23
CA PHE A 48 -7.93 0.83 3.82
C PHE A 48 -6.64 0.09 4.15
N THR A 49 -5.74 -0.02 3.17
CA THR A 49 -4.36 -0.45 3.40
C THR A 49 -3.40 0.65 2.99
N GLY A 50 -2.68 1.18 3.98
CA GLY A 50 -1.53 2.05 3.80
C GLY A 50 -0.26 1.21 3.58
N ILE A 51 0.46 1.39 2.47
CA ILE A 51 1.69 0.64 2.16
C ILE A 51 2.90 1.56 2.18
N TYR A 52 3.99 1.05 2.74
CA TYR A 52 5.33 1.59 2.63
C TYR A 52 6.26 0.51 2.06
N GLY A 53 6.45 0.55 0.75
CA GLY A 53 7.23 -0.41 -0.02
C GLY A 53 8.68 -0.42 0.41
N CYS A 54 9.32 -1.60 0.35
CA CYS A 54 10.67 -1.76 0.84
C CYS A 54 11.67 -0.91 0.01
N PRO A 55 12.49 -0.05 0.65
CA PRO A 55 13.46 0.78 -0.07
C PRO A 55 14.52 -0.06 -0.79
N HIS A 56 14.81 -1.26 -0.26
CA HIS A 56 15.77 -2.19 -0.84
C HIS A 56 15.16 -3.02 -1.97
N HIS A 57 15.71 -2.87 -3.17
CA HIS A 57 15.23 -3.51 -4.40
C HIS A 57 15.00 -5.02 -4.28
N PHE A 58 15.90 -5.75 -3.62
CA PHE A 58 15.82 -7.21 -3.51
C PHE A 58 14.64 -7.72 -2.66
N GLN A 59 14.00 -6.87 -1.85
CA GLN A 59 12.91 -7.24 -0.94
C GLN A 59 11.53 -6.80 -1.42
N ARG A 60 11.42 -6.19 -2.60
CA ARG A 60 10.16 -5.61 -3.07
C ARG A 60 9.13 -6.63 -3.53
N HIS A 61 9.59 -7.84 -3.87
CA HIS A 61 8.70 -8.98 -4.08
C HIS A 61 7.82 -9.28 -2.86
N HIS A 62 8.28 -8.97 -1.64
CA HIS A 62 7.44 -9.10 -0.43
C HIS A 62 6.24 -8.15 -0.45
N THR A 63 6.35 -6.98 -1.09
CA THR A 63 5.22 -6.06 -1.25
C THR A 63 4.16 -6.68 -2.19
N TRP A 64 4.58 -7.41 -3.23
CA TRP A 64 3.65 -8.09 -4.13
C TRP A 64 2.96 -9.30 -3.47
N GLU A 65 3.74 -10.12 -2.77
CA GLU A 65 3.19 -11.24 -1.99
C GLU A 65 2.22 -10.74 -0.91
N LEU A 66 2.55 -9.62 -0.25
CA LEU A 66 1.67 -8.96 0.69
C LEU A 66 0.36 -8.51 0.02
N LEU A 67 0.42 -7.84 -1.13
CA LEU A 67 -0.77 -7.41 -1.86
C LEU A 67 -1.67 -8.60 -2.20
N ARG A 68 -1.09 -9.68 -2.75
CA ARG A 68 -1.82 -10.92 -3.05
C ARG A 68 -2.44 -11.52 -1.79
N TRP A 69 -1.68 -11.60 -0.71
CA TRP A 69 -2.18 -12.10 0.57
C TRP A 69 -3.31 -11.23 1.11
N LEU A 70 -3.18 -9.91 1.08
CA LEU A 70 -4.25 -9.01 1.53
C LEU A 70 -5.51 -9.16 0.65
N ASN A 71 -5.34 -9.37 -0.66
CA ASN A 71 -6.46 -9.54 -1.59
C ASN A 71 -7.27 -10.82 -1.34
N THR A 72 -6.64 -11.90 -0.87
CA THR A 72 -7.38 -13.15 -0.62
C THR A 72 -8.35 -13.08 0.56
N HIS A 73 -8.25 -12.03 1.40
CA HIS A 73 -8.90 -12.07 2.69
C HIS A 73 -10.37 -11.63 2.69
N LEU A 74 -10.90 -10.80 1.77
CA LEU A 74 -12.24 -10.22 1.95
C LEU A 74 -12.92 -9.67 0.66
N ASN A 75 -14.26 -9.75 0.62
CA ASN A 75 -15.14 -9.15 -0.40
C ASN A 75 -15.76 -7.80 0.05
N ILE A 76 -14.97 -6.86 0.54
CA ILE A 76 -15.43 -5.49 0.85
C ILE A 76 -14.65 -4.47 0.00
N PRO A 77 -15.20 -3.27 -0.27
CA PRO A 77 -14.47 -2.25 -1.01
C PRO A 77 -13.12 -1.99 -0.38
N TRP A 78 -12.07 -2.04 -1.19
CA TRP A 78 -10.70 -1.99 -0.72
C TRP A 78 -9.96 -0.85 -1.40
N LEU A 79 -9.52 0.11 -0.59
CA LEU A 79 -8.67 1.21 -1.01
C LEU A 79 -7.24 0.94 -0.55
N ILE A 80 -6.32 0.93 -1.51
CA ILE A 80 -4.89 0.80 -1.24
C ILE A 80 -4.23 2.13 -1.57
N ARG A 81 -3.38 2.61 -0.67
CA ARG A 81 -2.57 3.80 -0.92
C ARG A 81 -1.21 3.65 -0.28
N GLY A 82 -0.18 4.22 -0.87
CA GLY A 82 1.14 4.15 -0.29
C GLY A 82 2.24 4.65 -1.19
N ASP A 83 3.44 4.68 -0.65
CA ASP A 83 4.66 4.75 -1.45
C ASP A 83 5.11 3.31 -1.69
N PHE A 84 4.85 2.77 -2.88
CA PHE A 84 5.27 1.42 -3.23
C PHE A 84 6.77 1.31 -3.48
N ASN A 85 7.48 2.44 -3.57
CA ASN A 85 8.88 2.53 -3.96
C ASN A 85 9.16 1.93 -5.36
N GLU A 86 8.13 1.64 -6.16
CA GLU A 86 8.22 1.07 -7.50
C GLU A 86 7.65 1.98 -8.59
N ILE A 87 8.09 1.71 -9.81
CA ILE A 87 7.58 2.36 -11.02
C ILE A 87 6.69 1.37 -11.78
N LEU A 88 5.57 1.86 -12.27
CA LEU A 88 4.65 1.21 -13.21
C LEU A 88 5.16 1.31 -14.64
N GLU A 89 5.89 2.39 -14.95
CA GLU A 89 6.43 2.63 -16.28
C GLU A 89 7.84 3.21 -16.24
N TRP A 90 8.60 2.96 -17.30
CA TRP A 90 9.96 3.48 -17.45
C TRP A 90 10.07 5.01 -17.41
N ASN A 91 9.02 5.68 -17.88
CA ASN A 91 8.95 7.14 -18.01
C ASN A 91 8.75 7.86 -16.66
N GLU A 92 8.36 7.15 -15.59
CA GLU A 92 8.21 7.70 -14.25
C GLU A 92 9.56 8.01 -13.58
N LYS A 93 10.66 7.49 -14.13
CA LYS A 93 12.00 7.66 -13.57
C LYS A 93 12.89 8.51 -14.47
N VAL A 94 13.26 9.69 -13.99
CA VAL A 94 14.28 10.56 -14.61
C VAL A 94 15.63 10.31 -13.92
N GLY A 95 16.48 9.48 -14.53
CA GLY A 95 17.85 9.18 -14.07
C GLY A 95 17.98 7.98 -13.12
N GLY A 96 19.21 7.60 -12.76
CA GLY A 96 19.51 6.41 -11.94
C GLY A 96 19.59 5.10 -12.74
N ARG A 97 19.81 3.95 -12.07
CA ARG A 97 19.89 2.65 -12.76
C ARG A 97 18.56 2.27 -13.40
N TYR A 98 18.66 1.80 -14.63
CA TYR A 98 17.57 1.18 -15.38
C TYR A 98 17.06 -0.05 -14.61
N ARG A 99 15.74 -0.12 -14.40
CA ARG A 99 15.03 -1.27 -13.79
C ARG A 99 15.02 -2.50 -14.70
N SER A 100 14.82 -3.69 -14.15
CA SER A 100 14.46 -4.82 -15.00
C SER A 100 13.00 -4.67 -15.41
N TRP A 101 12.70 -4.74 -16.71
CA TRP A 101 11.32 -4.77 -17.20
C TRP A 101 10.52 -5.92 -16.56
N THR A 102 11.19 -7.03 -16.24
CA THR A 102 10.57 -8.17 -15.55
C THR A 102 10.09 -7.85 -14.13
N GLU A 103 10.73 -6.92 -13.42
CA GLU A 103 10.29 -6.51 -12.08
C GLU A 103 9.09 -5.55 -12.15
N ILE A 104 9.11 -4.63 -13.12
CA ILE A 104 7.99 -3.73 -13.41
C ILE A 104 6.76 -4.56 -13.81
N GLN A 105 6.94 -5.51 -14.74
CA GLN A 105 5.86 -6.37 -15.21
C GLN A 105 5.23 -7.16 -14.06
N LYS A 106 6.04 -7.74 -13.15
CA LYS A 106 5.49 -8.46 -11.98
C LYS A 106 4.64 -7.58 -11.08
N PHE A 107 5.00 -6.31 -10.93
CA PHE A 107 4.18 -5.38 -10.18
C PHE A 107 2.86 -5.10 -10.88
N CYS A 108 2.89 -4.82 -12.19
CA CYS A 108 1.70 -4.64 -13.00
C CYS A 108 0.79 -5.89 -12.97
N ASP A 109 1.35 -7.08 -13.12
CA ASP A 109 0.63 -8.35 -13.06
C ASP A 109 -0.03 -8.54 -11.68
N THR A 110 0.68 -8.21 -10.59
CA THR A 110 0.09 -8.26 -9.24
C THR A 110 -1.06 -7.28 -9.05
N LEU A 111 -0.96 -6.08 -9.63
CA LEU A 111 -2.08 -5.12 -9.59
C LEU A 111 -3.25 -5.66 -10.42
N GLU A 112 -3.03 -6.15 -11.63
CA GLU A 112 -4.08 -6.74 -12.47
C GLU A 112 -4.77 -7.93 -11.77
N GLU A 113 -4.00 -8.81 -11.13
CA GLU A 113 -4.52 -9.92 -10.33
C GLU A 113 -5.35 -9.45 -9.12
N CYS A 114 -4.98 -8.34 -8.49
CA CYS A 114 -5.69 -7.82 -7.33
C CYS A 114 -6.93 -7.00 -7.71
N GLY A 115 -7.00 -6.51 -8.95
CA GLY A 115 -8.10 -5.71 -9.46
C GLY A 115 -8.36 -4.33 -8.82
N PRO A 116 -7.42 -3.64 -8.13
CA PRO A 116 -7.65 -2.25 -7.77
C PRO A 116 -7.68 -1.40 -9.04
N GLU A 117 -8.67 -0.53 -9.14
CA GLU A 117 -8.70 0.52 -10.16
C GLU A 117 -7.91 1.73 -9.68
N ASP A 118 -7.10 2.33 -10.56
CA ASP A 118 -6.45 3.60 -10.27
C ASP A 118 -7.49 4.73 -10.24
N LEU A 119 -7.55 5.45 -9.12
CA LEU A 119 -8.45 6.59 -8.93
C LEU A 119 -7.92 7.88 -9.60
N GLY A 120 -6.76 7.82 -10.27
CA GLY A 120 -6.19 8.92 -11.05
C GLY A 120 -5.57 10.02 -10.18
N PHE A 121 -5.06 9.67 -9.00
CA PHE A 121 -4.38 10.64 -8.14
C PHE A 121 -3.10 11.13 -8.83
N ARG A 122 -2.99 12.45 -8.99
CA ARG A 122 -1.78 13.11 -9.49
C ARG A 122 -1.22 13.94 -8.36
N ASP A 123 0.08 13.80 -8.10
CA ASP A 123 0.76 14.66 -7.14
C ASP A 123 0.57 16.14 -7.52
N PRO A 124 0.44 17.04 -6.52
CA PRO A 124 0.33 18.49 -6.75
C PRO A 124 1.49 19.11 -7.54
#